data_AF-A0A0Q4Y5H5-F1
#
_entry.id   AF-A0A0Q4Y5H5-F1
#
_cell.length_a   1.000
_cell.length_b   1.000
_cell.length_c   1.000
_cell.angle_alpha   90.00
_cell.angle_beta   90.00
_cell.angle_gamma   90.00
#
_symmetry.space_group_name_H-M   'P 1'
#
loop_
_entity.id
_entity.type
_entity.pdbx_description
1 polymer ?
#
loop_
_entity_poly.entity_id
_entity_poly.type
_entity_poly.pdbx_seq_one_letter_code
_entity_poly.pdbx_strand_id
1 'polypeptide(L)'
;MKTAKPAKPATTRRTATAQRAAAPEAEPKADALLPNLTRDALGEVTETLEFMWSATQAVFGDQAKPEHAIALLPYALDALEVRRLLAEEASRQQAKTPAKR
;
A
#
# COMPACT_ATOMS: atom_id res chain seq x y z
N MET A 1 -38.33 29.96 -40.02
CA MET A 1 -37.27 29.40 -39.14
C MET A 1 -37.64 29.68 -37.69
N LYS A 2 -37.47 28.67 -36.80
CA LYS A 2 -37.40 28.74 -35.32
C LYS A 2 -38.70 29.08 -34.58
N THR A 3 -39.40 28.11 -33.96
CA THR A 3 -39.21 27.53 -32.61
C THR A 3 -39.22 28.56 -31.47
N ALA A 4 -40.19 28.46 -30.56
CA ALA A 4 -39.98 28.10 -29.14
C ALA A 4 -41.04 28.73 -28.20
N LYS A 5 -41.49 27.88 -27.27
CA LYS A 5 -42.38 28.10 -26.12
C LYS A 5 -41.72 29.02 -25.05
N PRO A 6 -42.51 29.78 -24.29
CA PRO A 6 -42.50 29.69 -22.82
C PRO A 6 -43.93 29.91 -22.25
N ALA A 7 -44.34 29.76 -20.99
CA ALA A 7 -43.78 29.37 -19.69
C ALA A 7 -44.98 28.81 -18.87
N LYS A 8 -44.75 27.86 -17.97
CA LYS A 8 -45.66 27.60 -16.84
C LYS A 8 -44.82 27.62 -15.55
N PRO A 9 -45.20 28.41 -14.53
CA PRO A 9 -44.44 28.52 -13.30
C PRO A 9 -44.78 27.40 -12.31
N ALA A 10 -43.75 27.04 -11.54
CA ALA A 10 -43.74 26.58 -10.15
C ALA A 10 -44.82 25.58 -9.66
N THR A 11 -44.38 24.34 -9.42
CA THR A 11 -44.89 23.53 -8.31
C THR A 11 -43.72 23.10 -7.44
N THR A 12 -43.57 23.79 -6.31
CA THR A 12 -42.67 23.46 -5.21
C THR A 12 -43.11 22.13 -4.60
N ARG A 13 -42.42 21.03 -4.89
CA ARG A 13 -42.60 19.78 -4.16
C ARG A 13 -41.65 19.76 -2.97
N ARG A 14 -42.21 20.00 -1.78
CA ARG A 14 -41.59 19.80 -0.47
C ARG A 14 -40.85 18.46 -0.44
N THR A 15 -39.54 18.54 -0.23
CA THR A 15 -38.71 17.43 0.25
C THR A 15 -39.09 17.12 1.69
N ALA A 16 -39.96 16.12 1.87
CA ALA A 16 -40.13 15.48 3.17
C ALA A 16 -38.99 14.48 3.37
N THR A 17 -38.11 14.86 4.29
CA THR A 17 -37.13 14.06 5.00
C THR A 17 -37.52 12.59 5.19
N ALA A 18 -36.82 11.71 4.48
CA ALA A 18 -36.45 10.40 5.00
C ALA A 18 -34.92 10.36 4.99
N GLN A 19 -34.32 10.98 6.00
CA GLN A 19 -32.95 10.69 6.41
C GLN A 19 -32.92 9.23 6.87
N ARG A 20 -32.81 8.30 5.91
CA ARG A 20 -32.16 7.04 6.19
C ARG A 20 -30.69 7.39 6.25
N ALA A 21 -30.20 7.63 7.46
CA ALA A 21 -28.78 7.73 7.73
C ALA A 21 -28.13 6.55 6.99
N ALA A 22 -27.37 6.85 5.94
CA ALA A 22 -26.40 5.93 5.43
C ALA A 22 -25.46 5.69 6.61
N ALA A 23 -25.63 4.56 7.28
CA ALA A 23 -24.57 4.02 8.09
C ALA A 23 -23.33 4.03 7.17
N PRO A 24 -22.17 4.52 7.64
CA PRO A 24 -20.96 4.26 6.89
C PRO A 24 -20.85 2.75 6.85
N GLU A 25 -21.11 2.15 5.70
CA GLU A 25 -20.57 0.82 5.41
C GLU A 25 -19.08 1.04 5.50
N ALA A 26 -18.53 0.75 6.68
CA ALA A 26 -17.11 0.64 6.88
C ALA A 26 -16.69 -0.40 5.84
N GLU A 27 -16.04 0.05 4.77
CA GLU A 27 -15.38 -0.85 3.84
C GLU A 27 -14.66 -1.89 4.69
N PRO A 28 -14.92 -3.20 4.51
CA PRO A 28 -14.24 -4.20 5.30
C PRO A 28 -12.76 -3.97 5.04
N LYS A 29 -12.04 -3.45 6.05
CA LYS A 29 -10.60 -3.24 5.99
C LYS A 29 -10.02 -4.56 5.53
N ALA A 30 -9.55 -4.64 4.28
CA ALA A 30 -9.12 -5.90 3.66
C ALA A 30 -8.08 -6.61 4.53
N ASP A 31 -7.30 -5.82 5.27
CA ASP A 31 -6.33 -6.26 6.27
C ASP A 31 -6.91 -7.15 7.38
N ALA A 32 -8.19 -6.98 7.74
CA ALA A 32 -8.84 -7.73 8.82
C ALA A 32 -9.28 -9.15 8.39
N LEU A 33 -9.24 -9.47 7.09
CA LEU A 33 -9.66 -10.76 6.54
C LEU A 33 -8.50 -11.70 6.23
N LEU A 34 -7.26 -11.23 6.35
CA LEU A 34 -6.07 -12.02 6.05
C LEU A 34 -5.56 -12.75 7.33
N PRO A 35 -5.16 -14.03 7.22
CA PRO A 35 -4.41 -14.69 8.27
C PRO A 35 -3.18 -13.85 8.66
N ASN A 36 -2.81 -13.82 9.96
CA ASN A 36 -1.74 -12.95 10.47
C ASN A 36 -0.45 -13.05 9.66
N LEU A 37 -0.02 -14.27 9.32
CA LEU A 37 1.16 -14.53 8.47
C LEU A 37 1.06 -13.86 7.09
N THR A 38 -0.13 -13.83 6.49
CA THR A 38 -0.36 -13.19 5.19
C THR A 38 -0.36 -11.66 5.31
N ARG A 39 -0.83 -11.13 6.44
CA ARG A 39 -0.79 -9.69 6.74
C ARG A 39 0.64 -9.20 6.94
N ASP A 40 1.44 -9.95 7.68
CA ASP A 40 2.84 -9.62 7.94
C ASP A 40 3.64 -9.65 6.64
N ALA A 41 3.48 -10.71 5.83
CA ALA A 41 4.10 -10.81 4.52
C ALA A 41 3.66 -9.67 3.57
N LEU A 42 2.38 -9.27 3.62
CA LEU A 42 1.88 -8.13 2.83
C LEU A 42 2.54 -6.82 3.27
N GLY A 43 2.69 -6.60 4.58
CA GLY A 43 3.39 -5.44 5.14
C GLY A 43 4.84 -5.37 4.66
N GLU A 44 5.58 -6.47 4.76
CA GLU A 44 6.98 -6.55 4.29
C GLU A 44 7.12 -6.25 2.79
N VAL A 45 6.19 -6.78 1.98
CA VAL A 45 6.18 -6.53 0.53
C VAL A 45 5.88 -5.06 0.24
N THR A 46 4.90 -4.45 0.92
CA THR A 46 4.56 -3.04 0.73
C THR A 46 5.72 -2.14 1.11
N GLU A 47 6.36 -2.36 2.26
CA GLU A 47 7.54 -1.59 2.69
C GLU A 47 8.69 -1.69 1.68
N THR A 48 8.93 -2.91 1.16
CA THR A 48 9.96 -3.13 0.14
C THR A 48 9.67 -2.35 -1.14
N LEU A 49 8.42 -2.36 -1.61
CA LEU A 49 8.00 -1.62 -2.80
C LEU A 49 8.09 -0.11 -2.61
N GLU A 50 7.70 0.41 -1.45
CA GLU A 50 7.82 1.84 -1.11
C GLU A 50 9.27 2.29 -1.04
N PHE A 51 10.14 1.46 -0.47
CA PHE A 51 11.57 1.73 -0.43
C PHE A 51 12.17 1.76 -1.85
N MET A 52 11.82 0.79 -2.71
CA MET A 52 12.26 0.78 -4.11
C MET A 52 11.78 1.99 -4.90
N TRP A 53 10.54 2.41 -4.66
CA TRP A 53 9.99 3.61 -5.27
C TRP A 53 10.75 4.87 -4.83
N SER A 54 11.02 4.99 -3.54
CA SER A 54 11.79 6.11 -2.98
C SER A 54 13.21 6.18 -3.53
N ALA A 55 13.90 5.03 -3.62
CA ALA A 55 15.22 4.93 -4.21
C ALA A 55 15.22 5.33 -5.69
N THR A 56 14.19 4.92 -6.43
CA THR A 56 14.00 5.28 -7.83
C THR A 56 13.80 6.78 -8.01
N GLN A 57 12.95 7.39 -7.19
CA GLN A 57 12.73 8.84 -7.20
C GLN A 57 14.02 9.61 -6.88
N ALA A 58 14.83 9.12 -5.94
CA ALA A 58 16.11 9.74 -5.60
C ALA A 58 17.12 9.73 -6.76
N VAL A 59 17.12 8.69 -7.59
CA VAL A 59 18.06 8.54 -8.71
C VAL A 59 17.57 9.22 -9.98
N PHE A 60 16.29 9.04 -10.33
CA PHE A 60 15.74 9.48 -11.61
C PHE A 60 14.97 10.79 -11.55
N GLY A 61 14.67 11.31 -10.35
CA GLY A 61 13.91 12.54 -10.16
C GLY A 61 12.59 12.52 -10.93
N ASP A 62 12.35 13.56 -11.74
CA ASP A 62 11.12 13.69 -12.55
C ASP A 62 10.99 12.64 -13.66
N GLN A 63 12.05 11.90 -13.98
CA GLN A 63 12.03 10.80 -14.94
C GLN A 63 11.76 9.44 -14.28
N ALA A 64 11.50 9.40 -12.97
CA ALA A 64 11.17 8.18 -12.26
C ALA A 64 9.88 7.57 -12.80
N LYS A 65 9.94 6.27 -13.12
CA LYS A 65 8.79 5.48 -13.56
C LYS A 65 8.67 4.22 -12.71
N PRO A 66 7.46 3.67 -12.50
CA PRO A 66 7.27 2.46 -11.71
C PRO A 66 8.11 1.27 -12.20
N GLU A 67 8.36 1.18 -13.51
CA GLU A 67 9.17 0.13 -14.11
C GLU A 67 10.61 0.15 -13.60
N HIS A 68 11.16 1.33 -13.31
CA HIS A 68 12.50 1.45 -12.72
C HIS A 68 12.54 0.86 -11.30
N ALA A 69 11.50 1.09 -10.49
CA ALA A 69 11.42 0.52 -9.14
C ALA A 69 11.27 -1.00 -9.16
N ILE A 70 10.45 -1.53 -10.09
CA ILE A 70 10.28 -2.98 -10.27
C ILE A 70 11.59 -3.63 -10.73
N ALA A 71 12.34 -2.98 -11.63
CA ALA A 71 13.62 -3.47 -12.09
C ALA A 71 14.69 -3.55 -10.99
N LEU A 72 14.53 -2.82 -9.88
CA LEU A 72 15.43 -2.88 -8.72
C LEU A 72 15.11 -4.03 -7.77
N LEU A 73 13.89 -4.59 -7.81
CA LEU A 73 13.44 -5.62 -6.88
C LEU A 73 14.36 -6.86 -6.82
N PRO A 74 14.82 -7.44 -7.94
CA PRO A 74 15.69 -8.62 -7.88
C PRO A 74 16.96 -8.37 -7.05
N TYR A 75 17.58 -7.20 -7.22
CA TYR A 75 18.79 -6.82 -6.48
C TYR A 75 18.51 -6.60 -4.99
N ALA A 76 17.35 -6.03 -4.66
CA ALA A 76 16.94 -5.84 -3.27
C ALA A 76 16.66 -7.18 -2.59
N LEU A 77 16.00 -8.12 -3.27
CA LEU A 77 15.74 -9.46 -2.76
C LEU A 77 17.04 -10.26 -2.56
N ASP A 78 17.97 -10.19 -3.51
CA ASP A 78 19.30 -10.81 -3.36
C ASP A 78 20.06 -10.23 -2.15
N ALA A 79 20.01 -8.91 -1.95
CA ALA A 79 20.65 -8.26 -0.81
C ALA A 79 20.01 -8.67 0.53
N LEU A 80 18.69 -8.87 0.57
CA LEU A 80 17.98 -9.37 1.74
C LEU A 80 18.38 -10.82 2.06
N GLU A 81 18.50 -11.67 1.06
CA GLU A 81 18.94 -13.06 1.22
C GLU A 81 20.37 -13.12 1.80
N VAL A 82 21.29 -12.33 1.24
CA VAL A 82 22.67 -12.22 1.76
C VAL A 82 22.67 -11.74 3.21
N ARG A 83 21.88 -10.72 3.54
CA ARG A 83 21.77 -10.20 4.90
C ARG A 83 21.23 -11.24 5.87
N ARG A 84 20.26 -12.04 5.45
CA ARG A 84 19.72 -13.16 6.22
C ARG A 84 20.80 -14.20 6.51
N LEU A 85 21.54 -14.63 5.49
CA LEU A 85 22.63 -15.61 5.67
C LEU A 85 23.68 -15.11 6.66
N LEU A 86 24.10 -13.84 6.55
CA LEU A 86 25.05 -13.23 7.48
C LEU A 86 24.49 -13.15 8.92
N ALA A 87 23.20 -12.85 9.09
CA ALA A 87 22.56 -12.82 10.40
C ALA A 87 22.48 -14.22 11.04
N GLU A 88 22.19 -15.25 10.24
CA GLU A 88 22.21 -16.65 10.68
C GLU A 88 23.64 -17.08 11.08
N GLU A 89 24.66 -16.70 10.31
CA GLU A 89 26.06 -16.96 10.63
C GLU A 89 26.50 -16.26 11.93
N ALA A 90 26.17 -14.98 12.10
CA ALA A 90 26.48 -14.24 13.33
C ALA A 90 25.83 -14.88 14.56
N SER A 91 24.58 -15.32 14.44
CA SER A 91 23.86 -16.02 15.51
C SER A 91 24.53 -17.35 15.87
N ARG A 92 24.99 -18.11 14.87
CA ARG A 92 25.74 -19.36 15.08
C ARG A 92 27.11 -19.12 15.72
N GLN A 93 27.78 -18.01 15.42
CA GLN A 93 29.06 -17.66 16.04
C GLN A 93 28.89 -17.24 17.50
N GLN A 94 27.84 -16.48 17.83
CA GLN A 94 27.50 -16.12 19.21
C GLN A 94 27.21 -17.37 20.05
N ALA A 95 26.45 -18.34 19.52
CA ALA A 95 26.18 -19.61 20.21
C ALA A 95 27.44 -20.46 20.45
N LYS A 96 28.48 -20.30 19.63
CA LYS A 96 29.75 -21.05 19.73
C LYS A 96 30.81 -20.37 20.58
N THR A 97 30.61 -19.13 21.01
CA THR A 97 31.59 -18.42 21.85
C THR A 97 31.37 -18.82 23.31
N PRO A 98 32.24 -19.64 23.93
CA PRO A 98 32.07 -20.00 25.33
C PRO A 98 32.24 -18.75 26.18
N ALA A 99 31.28 -18.50 27.07
CA ALA A 99 31.37 -17.46 28.08
C ALA A 99 32.65 -17.70 28.89
N LYS A 100 33.66 -16.83 28.72
CA LYS A 100 34.85 -16.82 29.57
C LYS A 100 34.38 -16.57 31.01
N ARG A 101 34.44 -17.62 31.84
CA ARG A 101 34.42 -17.54 33.30
C ARG A 101 35.85 -17.40 33.80
#